data_AF-A0A5Y1AAH8-F1
#
_entry.id   AF-A0A5Y1AAH8-F1
#
_cell.length_a   1.000
_cell.length_b   1.000
_cell.length_c   1.000
_cell.angle_alpha   90.00
_cell.angle_beta   90.00
_cell.angle_gamma   90.00
#
_symmetry.space_group_name_H-M   'P 1'
#
loop_
_entity.id
_entity.type
_entity.pdbx_description
1 polymer ?
#
loop_
_entity_poly.entity_id
_entity_poly.type
_entity_poly.pdbx_seq_one_letter_code
_entity_poly.pdbx_strand_id
1 'polypeptide(L)'
;DYATRLRNESFVALVDVMKDGCEWVNFYGVTCFHNCTSLETAAADMEYIARQAHYAKDDTDPVFHYILSWQSHESPRPEQIYDSVRHTLKSLGLADHQYVSAVHTDTDNLHVHVAVNRVHPET
;
A
#
# COMPACT_ATOMS: atom_id res chain seq x y z
N ASP A 1 -4.42 2.79 16.09
CA ASP A 1 -4.00 2.97 14.70
C ASP A 1 -2.90 1.96 14.43
N TYR A 2 -3.08 1.09 13.43
CA TYR A 2 -2.21 -0.05 13.16
C TYR A 2 -0.85 0.39 12.62
N ALA A 3 -0.77 1.58 12.03
CA ALA A 3 0.43 2.12 11.41
C ALA A 3 1.43 2.72 12.41
N THR A 4 0.97 3.33 13.51
CA THR A 4 1.77 4.33 14.25
C THR A 4 2.28 3.88 15.62
N ARG A 5 2.29 2.56 15.91
CA ARG A 5 2.34 2.04 17.30
C ARG A 5 3.54 2.49 18.14
N LEU A 6 4.63 2.99 17.54
CA LEU A 6 5.85 3.43 18.25
C LEU A 6 6.53 4.72 17.73
N ARG A 7 5.90 5.51 16.84
CA ARG A 7 6.60 6.63 16.17
C ARG A 7 6.10 8.01 16.65
N ASN A 8 7.04 8.87 17.08
CA ASN A 8 6.80 10.22 17.60
C ASN A 8 7.05 11.29 16.51
N GLU A 9 6.60 11.03 15.29
CA GLU A 9 6.66 11.98 14.18
C GLU A 9 5.26 12.51 13.90
N SER A 10 5.10 13.82 13.84
CA SER A 10 3.80 14.51 13.77
C SER A 10 3.47 15.09 12.40
N PHE A 11 4.22 14.72 11.36
CA PHE A 11 4.04 15.26 10.01
C PHE A 11 3.92 14.15 8.97
N VAL A 12 3.20 14.48 7.91
CA VAL A 12 3.16 13.73 6.65
C VAL A 12 4.09 14.44 5.67
N ALA A 13 4.96 13.71 5.00
CA ALA A 13 5.86 14.28 4.00
C ALA A 13 5.98 13.35 2.78
N LEU A 14 5.77 13.91 1.59
CA LEU A 14 6.18 13.28 0.34
C LEU A 14 7.70 13.16 0.34
N VAL A 15 8.20 11.93 0.20
CA VAL A 15 9.63 11.62 0.14
C VAL A 15 10.10 11.62 -1.31
N ASP A 16 9.38 10.93 -2.19
CA ASP A 16 9.70 10.85 -3.61
C ASP A 16 8.45 10.46 -4.43
N VAL A 17 8.51 10.64 -5.75
CA VAL A 17 7.54 10.12 -6.71
C VAL A 17 8.25 9.15 -7.64
N MET A 18 7.81 7.89 -7.61
CA MET A 18 8.40 6.80 -8.37
C MET A 18 8.11 6.98 -9.88
N LYS A 19 8.86 6.24 -10.71
CA LYS A 19 8.76 6.37 -12.19
C LYS A 19 7.37 6.08 -12.75
N ASP A 20 6.58 5.26 -12.06
CA ASP A 20 5.20 4.91 -12.44
C ASP A 20 4.15 5.84 -11.82
N GLY A 21 4.56 6.95 -11.18
CA GLY A 21 3.68 7.91 -10.53
C GLY A 21 3.25 7.51 -9.12
N CYS A 22 3.68 6.35 -8.61
CA CYS A 22 3.47 6.00 -7.21
C CYS A 22 4.16 7.02 -6.29
N GLU A 23 3.47 7.47 -5.26
CA GLU A 23 4.06 8.33 -4.23
C GLU A 23 4.70 7.47 -3.14
N TRP A 24 5.89 7.87 -2.71
CA TRP A 24 6.53 7.43 -1.48
C TRP A 24 6.35 8.51 -0.43
N VAL A 25 5.62 8.19 0.63
CA VAL A 25 5.26 9.13 1.69
C VAL A 25 5.79 8.62 3.04
N ASN A 26 6.32 9.52 3.85
CA ASN A 26 6.46 9.31 5.29
C ASN A 26 5.16 9.76 5.96
N PHE A 27 4.40 8.82 6.50
CA PHE A 27 3.14 9.05 7.19
C PHE A 27 3.30 8.78 8.68
N TYR A 28 3.52 9.84 9.47
CA TYR A 28 3.74 9.73 10.93
C TYR A 28 4.87 8.76 11.31
N GLY A 29 5.97 8.83 10.55
CA GLY A 29 7.14 7.97 10.69
C GLY A 29 7.06 6.67 9.90
N VAL A 30 5.93 6.31 9.31
CA VAL A 30 5.77 5.07 8.54
C VAL A 30 6.09 5.32 7.08
N THR A 31 6.96 4.48 6.50
CA THR A 31 7.17 4.49 5.04
C THR A 31 5.97 3.85 4.36
N CYS A 32 5.32 4.60 3.49
CA CYS A 32 4.18 4.16 2.70
C CYS A 32 4.43 4.36 1.20
N PHE A 33 3.92 3.44 0.39
CA PHE A 33 3.84 3.59 -1.06
C PHE A 33 2.39 3.45 -1.51
N HIS A 34 1.90 4.37 -2.35
CA HIS A 34 0.53 4.31 -2.89
C HIS A 34 0.41 4.97 -4.27
N ASN A 35 -0.66 4.63 -4.99
CA ASN A 35 -1.07 5.30 -6.23
C ASN A 35 -2.47 5.94 -6.12
N CYS A 36 -3.01 6.09 -4.90
CA CYS A 36 -4.23 6.84 -4.64
C CYS A 36 -3.98 8.37 -4.70
N THR A 37 -5.06 9.16 -4.74
CA THR A 37 -5.01 10.63 -4.80
C THR A 37 -4.17 11.24 -3.67
N SER A 38 -4.35 10.73 -2.46
CA SER A 38 -3.46 10.94 -1.33
C SER A 38 -3.61 9.78 -0.35
N LEU A 39 -2.65 9.64 0.57
CA LEU A 39 -2.75 8.59 1.59
C LEU A 39 -3.92 8.84 2.55
N GLU A 40 -4.23 10.10 2.86
CA GLU A 40 -5.34 10.51 3.74
C GLU A 40 -6.72 10.17 3.15
N THR A 41 -6.88 10.30 1.83
CA THR A 41 -8.14 10.00 1.14
C THR A 41 -8.21 8.58 0.60
N ALA A 42 -7.11 7.83 0.62
CA ALA A 42 -7.00 6.53 -0.04
C ALA A 42 -8.15 5.56 0.29
N ALA A 43 -8.56 5.47 1.56
CA ALA A 43 -9.66 4.61 1.96
C ALA A 43 -11.00 5.03 1.32
N ALA A 44 -11.27 6.34 1.25
CA ALA A 44 -12.48 6.85 0.62
C ALA A 44 -12.43 6.69 -0.92
N ASP A 45 -11.26 6.90 -1.52
CA ASP A 45 -11.05 6.73 -2.96
C ASP A 45 -11.22 5.26 -3.38
N MET A 46 -10.66 4.33 -2.61
CA MET A 46 -10.79 2.89 -2.86
C MET A 46 -12.24 2.41 -2.66
N GLU A 47 -12.92 2.88 -1.61
CA GLU A 47 -14.34 2.59 -1.38
C GLU A 47 -15.23 3.13 -2.52
N TYR A 48 -14.95 4.34 -3.01
CA TYR A 48 -15.69 4.93 -4.12
C TYR A 48 -15.63 4.06 -5.37
N ILE A 49 -14.43 3.64 -5.77
CA ILE A 49 -14.22 2.74 -6.91
C ILE A 49 -14.82 1.37 -6.67
N ALA A 50 -14.66 0.81 -5.46
CA ALA A 50 -15.25 -0.48 -5.10
C ALA A 50 -16.77 -0.49 -5.29
N ARG A 51 -17.47 0.60 -4.96
CA ARG A 51 -18.92 0.73 -5.16
C ARG A 51 -19.35 0.84 -6.62
N GLN A 52 -18.46 1.23 -7.53
CA GLN A 52 -18.78 1.29 -8.97
C GLN A 52 -18.77 -0.10 -9.62
N ALA A 53 -18.22 -1.11 -8.97
CA ALA A 53 -18.15 -2.46 -9.53
C ALA A 53 -19.56 -3.03 -9.76
N HIS A 54 -19.97 -3.13 -11.02
CA HIS A 54 -21.21 -3.78 -11.42
C HIS A 54 -21.29 -5.26 -10.99
N TYR A 55 -20.14 -5.91 -10.78
CA TYR A 55 -19.99 -7.31 -10.38
C TYR A 55 -19.70 -7.53 -8.88
N ALA A 56 -19.60 -6.48 -8.05
CA ALA A 56 -19.52 -6.65 -6.59
C ALA A 56 -20.85 -7.13 -5.96
N LYS A 57 -21.80 -7.57 -6.79
CA LYS A 57 -23.05 -8.23 -6.39
C LYS A 57 -22.85 -9.59 -5.72
N ASP A 58 -21.64 -10.14 -5.77
CA ASP A 58 -21.36 -11.52 -5.36
C ASP A 58 -20.81 -11.65 -3.93
N ASP A 59 -20.99 -10.62 -3.08
CA ASP A 59 -20.55 -10.59 -1.66
C ASP A 59 -19.03 -10.79 -1.48
N THR A 60 -18.25 -10.56 -2.53
CA THR A 60 -16.79 -10.67 -2.48
C THR A 60 -16.16 -9.39 -1.99
N ASP A 61 -15.30 -9.48 -0.97
CA ASP A 61 -14.54 -8.34 -0.44
C ASP A 61 -13.73 -7.67 -1.56
N PRO A 62 -13.95 -6.35 -1.83
CA PRO A 62 -13.21 -5.61 -2.83
C PRO A 62 -11.75 -5.36 -2.42
N VAL A 63 -11.38 -5.56 -1.15
CA VAL A 63 -10.01 -5.39 -0.69
C VAL A 63 -9.28 -6.73 -0.69
N PHE A 64 -8.11 -6.77 -1.32
CA PHE A 64 -7.14 -7.84 -1.13
C PHE A 64 -5.98 -7.33 -0.27
N HIS A 65 -5.73 -7.98 0.86
CA HIS A 65 -4.67 -7.62 1.80
C HIS A 65 -3.66 -8.75 1.93
N TYR A 66 -2.37 -8.43 1.79
CA TYR A 66 -1.29 -9.39 1.97
C TYR A 66 -0.06 -8.71 2.59
N ILE A 67 0.88 -9.55 3.05
CA ILE A 67 2.08 -9.11 3.74
C ILE A 67 3.29 -9.72 3.06
N LEU A 68 4.32 -8.91 2.79
CA LEU A 68 5.66 -9.39 2.49
C LEU A 68 6.50 -9.21 3.75
N SER A 69 7.17 -10.27 4.19
CA SER A 69 8.01 -10.25 5.38
C SER A 69 9.38 -10.82 5.02
N TRP A 70 10.42 -10.11 5.46
CA TRP A 70 11.80 -10.50 5.26
C TRP A 70 12.32 -11.25 6.49
N GLN A 71 13.32 -12.10 6.30
CA GLN A 71 13.97 -12.76 7.42
C GLN A 71 14.65 -11.71 8.32
N SER A 72 14.83 -12.01 9.60
CA SER A 72 15.36 -11.06 10.59
C SER A 72 16.77 -10.50 10.28
N HIS A 73 17.54 -11.19 9.44
CA HIS A 73 18.86 -10.77 8.99
C HIS A 73 18.85 -10.00 7.66
N GLU A 74 17.68 -9.87 7.02
CA GLU A 74 17.50 -9.11 5.80
C GLU A 74 16.96 -7.71 6.15
N SER A 75 17.60 -6.69 5.58
CA SER A 75 17.19 -5.30 5.76
C SER A 75 17.14 -4.62 4.39
N PRO A 76 16.15 -4.96 3.55
CA PRO A 76 16.01 -4.34 2.24
C PRO A 76 15.88 -2.83 2.36
N ARG A 77 16.48 -2.11 1.42
CA ARG A 77 16.28 -0.66 1.32
C ARG A 77 14.83 -0.35 0.89
N PRO A 78 14.30 0.85 1.22
CA PRO A 78 12.95 1.23 0.81
C PRO A 78 12.65 1.04 -0.68
N GLU A 79 13.63 1.32 -1.56
CA GLU A 79 13.47 1.13 -3.00
C GLU A 79 13.30 -0.36 -3.37
N GLN A 80 14.00 -1.26 -2.67
CA GLN A 80 13.86 -2.71 -2.86
C GLN A 80 12.54 -3.24 -2.30
N ILE A 81 12.03 -2.62 -1.23
CA ILE A 81 10.71 -2.91 -0.68
C ILE A 81 9.64 -2.51 -1.71
N TYR A 82 9.74 -1.30 -2.26
CA TYR A 82 8.86 -0.84 -3.33
C TYR A 82 8.91 -1.77 -4.55
N ASP A 83 10.09 -2.13 -5.04
CA ASP A 83 10.25 -3.07 -6.16
C ASP A 83 9.57 -4.42 -5.88
N SER A 84 9.65 -4.90 -4.64
CA SER A 84 8.99 -6.14 -4.20
C SER A 84 7.46 -6.00 -4.18
N VAL A 85 6.93 -4.88 -3.67
CA VAL A 85 5.48 -4.58 -3.69
C VAL A 85 4.98 -4.50 -5.13
N ARG A 86 5.66 -3.76 -6.01
CA ARG A 86 5.27 -3.65 -7.43
C ARG A 86 5.38 -4.97 -8.17
N HIS A 87 6.42 -5.74 -7.91
CA HIS A 87 6.57 -7.08 -8.48
C HIS A 87 5.39 -7.97 -8.10
N THR A 88 4.96 -7.98 -6.83
CA THR A 88 3.85 -8.81 -6.37
C THR A 88 2.51 -8.36 -6.93
N LEU A 89 2.22 -7.05 -6.95
CA LEU A 89 1.03 -6.50 -7.59
C LEU A 89 0.95 -6.91 -9.07
N LYS A 90 2.05 -6.81 -9.81
CA LYS A 90 2.11 -7.24 -11.21
C LYS A 90 1.90 -8.74 -11.37
N SER A 91 2.56 -9.55 -10.57
CA SER A 91 2.44 -11.02 -10.62
C SER A 91 1.03 -11.50 -10.26
N LEU A 92 0.28 -10.73 -9.46
CA LEU A 92 -1.12 -10.99 -9.11
C LEU A 92 -2.12 -10.42 -10.13
N GLY A 93 -1.67 -9.72 -11.18
CA GLY A 93 -2.56 -9.07 -12.15
C GLY A 93 -3.22 -7.79 -11.63
N LEU A 94 -2.66 -7.16 -10.61
CA LEU A 94 -3.19 -5.97 -9.92
C LEU A 94 -2.29 -4.74 -10.10
N ALA A 95 -1.48 -4.70 -11.17
CA ALA A 95 -0.49 -3.64 -11.40
C ALA A 95 -1.10 -2.23 -11.49
N ASP A 96 -2.29 -2.16 -12.10
CA ASP A 96 -3.01 -0.94 -12.46
C ASP A 96 -4.19 -0.64 -11.50
N HIS A 97 -4.26 -1.38 -10.39
CA HIS A 97 -5.28 -1.19 -9.36
C HIS A 97 -4.84 -0.18 -8.31
N GLN A 98 -5.80 0.44 -7.62
CA GLN A 98 -5.52 1.30 -6.47
C GLN A 98 -4.91 0.47 -5.33
N TYR A 99 -3.81 0.92 -4.75
CA TYR A 99 -3.20 0.27 -3.60
C TYR A 99 -2.55 1.25 -2.63
N VAL A 100 -2.42 0.80 -1.39
CA VAL A 100 -1.63 1.42 -0.33
C VAL A 100 -0.77 0.34 0.29
N SER A 101 0.48 0.69 0.62
CA SER A 101 1.36 -0.14 1.41
C SER A 101 1.95 0.62 2.59
N ALA A 102 2.21 -0.10 3.69
CA ALA A 102 2.77 0.45 4.93
C ALA A 102 3.87 -0.47 5.45
N VAL A 103 5.07 0.08 5.61
CA VAL A 103 6.26 -0.66 6.05
C VAL A 103 6.40 -0.58 7.57
N HIS A 104 6.38 -1.75 8.20
CA HIS A 104 6.59 -1.92 9.63
C HIS A 104 7.99 -2.43 9.90
N THR A 105 8.68 -1.75 10.81
CA THR A 105 10.04 -2.07 11.28
C THR A 105 10.10 -2.20 12.81
N ASP A 106 8.94 -2.27 13.44
CA ASP A 106 8.70 -2.14 14.87
C ASP A 106 8.23 -3.46 15.51
N THR A 107 8.45 -4.58 14.80
CA THR A 107 8.21 -5.96 15.24
C THR A 107 9.42 -6.83 14.92
N ASP A 108 9.34 -8.14 15.19
CA ASP A 108 10.45 -9.09 15.04
C ASP A 108 11.11 -9.09 13.64
N ASN A 109 10.31 -8.91 12.58
CA ASN A 109 10.79 -8.86 11.20
C ASN A 109 10.32 -7.58 10.50
N LEU A 110 11.15 -7.06 9.60
CA LEU A 110 10.71 -6.05 8.64
C LEU A 110 9.62 -6.68 7.76
N HIS A 111 8.49 -5.99 7.66
CA HIS A 111 7.39 -6.43 6.82
C HIS A 111 6.61 -5.24 6.25
N VAL A 112 5.93 -5.47 5.13
CA VAL A 112 5.07 -4.48 4.49
C VAL A 112 3.69 -5.05 4.34
N HIS A 113 2.70 -4.31 4.83
CA HIS A 113 1.30 -4.55 4.52
C HIS A 113 0.98 -3.94 3.16
N VAL A 114 0.26 -4.66 2.32
CA VAL A 114 -0.23 -4.17 1.02
C VAL A 114 -1.73 -4.41 0.97
N ALA A 115 -2.50 -3.32 0.90
CA ALA A 115 -3.94 -3.34 0.65
C ALA A 115 -4.19 -2.84 -0.77
N VAL A 116 -4.87 -3.63 -1.58
CA VAL A 116 -5.17 -3.31 -2.99
C VAL A 116 -6.66 -3.50 -3.26
N ASN A 117 -7.23 -2.59 -4.03
CA ASN A 117 -8.61 -2.68 -4.50
C ASN A 117 -8.65 -3.69 -5.65
N ARG A 118 -9.43 -4.76 -5.52
CA ARG A 118 -9.63 -5.78 -6.57
C ARG A 118 -10.48 -5.27 -7.73
N VAL A 119 -11.14 -4.14 -7.56
CA VAL A 119 -11.88 -3.46 -8.62
C VAL A 119 -10.91 -2.60 -9.41
N HIS A 120 -10.88 -2.80 -10.73
CA HIS A 120 -10.06 -1.98 -11.62
C HIS A 120 -10.71 -0.60 -11.75
N PRO A 121 -9.96 0.51 -11.63
CA PRO A 121 -10.54 1.85 -11.64
C PRO A 121 -11.16 2.25 -13.00
N GLU A 122 -10.82 1.55 -14.08
CA GLU A 122 -11.25 1.89 -15.45
C GLU A 122 -12.05 0.80 -16.21
N THR A 123 -12.14 -0.44 -15.72
CA THR A 123 -12.72 -1.59 -16.47
C THR A 123 -13.61 -2.44 -15.59
#